data_AF-A0A511TAX5-F1
#
_entry.id   AF-A0A511TAX5-F1
#
_cell.length_a   1.000
_cell.length_b   1.000
_cell.length_c   1.000
_cell.angle_alpha   90.00
_cell.angle_beta   90.00
_cell.angle_gamma   90.00
#
_symmetry.space_group_name_H-M   'P 1'
#
loop_
_entity.id
_entity.type
_entity.pdbx_description
1 polymer ?
#
loop_
_entity_poly.entity_id
_entity_poly.type
_entity_poly.pdbx_seq_one_letter_code
_entity_poly.pdbx_strand_id
1 'polypeptide(L)'
;MGPRRPLSMCLFAVVLGCACATSPQTVVSRPQASVTRPAKAPGCAFEVFEQGAPPRPHAEVGTLAMTTNEYLGEEGRKELLQETVCLMGADAVVLPHPVERKLAGGQRVREFEARFIAWTDVPAPEAEDRDPPPLDDRPVRSAEDGYLIIPVDPEWTGESIGTAVREVPARDDKAK
;
A
#
# COMPACT_ATOMS: atom_id res chain seq x y z
N MET A 1 6.25 -44.13 78.89
CA MET A 1 6.90 -45.41 78.52
C MET A 1 6.83 -45.56 77.00
N GLY A 2 7.84 -45.09 76.28
CA GLY A 2 8.78 -45.95 75.53
C GLY A 2 9.06 -45.32 74.15
N PRO A 3 10.18 -45.61 73.48
CA PRO A 3 11.18 -44.58 73.18
C PRO A 3 11.63 -44.47 71.70
N ARG A 4 12.59 -43.56 71.45
CA ARG A 4 13.64 -43.54 70.38
C ARG A 4 13.35 -42.84 69.03
N ARG A 5 14.11 -41.76 68.78
CA ARG A 5 14.54 -41.25 67.44
C ARG A 5 15.62 -42.22 66.88
N PRO A 6 15.86 -42.35 65.55
CA PRO A 6 16.70 -41.36 64.82
C PRO A 6 16.52 -41.23 63.29
N LEU A 7 17.21 -40.22 62.71
CA LEU A 7 17.82 -40.14 61.36
C LEU A 7 16.94 -40.38 60.12
N SER A 8 16.79 -39.38 59.25
CA SER A 8 17.59 -39.33 58.02
C SER A 8 17.33 -38.07 57.20
N MET A 9 18.44 -37.47 56.84
CA MET A 9 18.66 -36.38 55.91
C MET A 9 18.33 -36.84 54.47
N CYS A 10 17.78 -35.95 53.65
CA CYS A 10 18.16 -35.76 52.24
C CYS A 10 17.51 -34.48 51.70
N LEU A 11 18.34 -33.46 51.54
CA LEU A 11 18.11 -32.36 50.60
C LEU A 11 17.86 -32.94 49.20
N PHE A 12 16.87 -32.42 48.50
CA PHE A 12 17.00 -32.16 47.07
C PHE A 12 16.32 -30.85 46.73
N ALA A 13 17.16 -29.83 46.55
CA ALA A 13 16.83 -28.62 45.84
C ALA A 13 16.63 -28.95 44.35
N VAL A 14 15.52 -28.51 43.77
CA VAL A 14 15.47 -28.14 42.35
C VAL A 14 14.63 -26.87 42.25
N VAL A 15 15.32 -25.74 42.40
CA VAL A 15 14.93 -24.48 41.76
C VAL A 15 15.26 -24.69 40.29
N LEU A 16 14.26 -24.79 39.40
CA LEU A 16 14.50 -24.64 37.96
C LEU A 16 13.28 -24.00 37.30
N GLY A 17 13.42 -22.69 37.05
CA GLY A 17 12.87 -21.99 35.90
C GLY A 17 11.36 -22.05 35.68
N CYS A 18 10.63 -21.05 36.21
CA CYS A 18 9.50 -20.49 35.48
C CYS A 18 10.02 -19.90 34.16
N ALA A 19 10.18 -20.75 33.15
CA ALA A 19 10.29 -20.32 31.77
C ALA A 19 8.90 -19.81 31.38
N CYS A 20 8.70 -18.50 31.46
CA CYS A 20 7.63 -17.84 30.72
C CYS A 20 7.87 -18.15 29.25
N ALA A 21 7.17 -19.16 28.74
CA ALA A 21 7.02 -19.41 27.33
C ALA A 21 6.16 -18.27 26.75
N THR A 22 6.77 -17.09 26.58
CA THR A 22 6.33 -16.14 25.57
C THR A 22 6.57 -16.84 24.24
N SER A 23 5.54 -17.55 23.77
CA SER A 23 5.43 -17.92 22.37
C SER A 23 5.63 -16.62 21.58
N PRO A 24 6.69 -16.49 20.76
CA PRO A 24 6.62 -15.52 19.70
C PRO A 24 5.42 -15.95 18.88
N GLN A 25 4.38 -15.09 18.85
CA GLN A 25 3.39 -15.19 17.80
C GLN A 25 4.16 -14.97 16.52
N THR A 26 4.56 -16.07 15.89
CA THR A 26 4.94 -16.09 14.49
C THR A 26 3.73 -15.53 13.78
N VAL A 27 3.77 -14.23 13.50
CA VAL A 27 2.98 -13.62 12.45
C VAL A 27 3.35 -14.42 11.23
N VAL A 28 2.54 -15.43 10.92
CA VAL A 28 2.58 -16.10 9.65
C VAL A 28 2.16 -15.01 8.68
N SER A 29 3.14 -14.24 8.19
CA SER A 29 3.01 -13.50 6.94
C SER A 29 2.74 -14.57 5.90
N ARG A 30 1.46 -14.94 5.77
CA ARG A 30 0.97 -15.67 4.62
C ARG A 30 1.46 -14.85 3.43
N PRO A 31 2.20 -15.44 2.50
CA PRO A 31 2.42 -14.79 1.22
C PRO A 31 1.03 -14.45 0.70
N GLN A 32 0.68 -13.18 0.69
CA GLN A 32 -0.54 -12.74 0.05
C GLN A 32 -0.26 -12.96 -1.42
N ALA A 33 -0.78 -14.08 -1.95
CA ALA A 33 -0.73 -14.33 -3.37
C ALA A 33 -1.48 -13.17 -4.03
N SER A 34 -0.73 -12.22 -4.57
CA SER A 34 -1.28 -11.12 -5.34
C SER A 34 -1.92 -11.75 -6.57
N VAL A 35 -3.24 -11.70 -6.63
CA VAL A 35 -3.98 -12.22 -7.78
C VAL A 35 -4.05 -11.10 -8.82
N THR A 36 -3.43 -11.30 -9.98
CA THR A 36 -3.58 -10.36 -11.10
C THR A 36 -4.96 -10.54 -11.71
N ARG A 37 -5.72 -9.45 -11.84
CA ARG A 37 -7.01 -9.41 -12.51
C ARG A 37 -6.99 -8.44 -13.71
N PRO A 38 -7.84 -8.68 -14.73
CA PRO A 38 -8.01 -7.71 -15.80
C PRO A 38 -8.65 -6.42 -15.27
N ALA A 39 -8.32 -5.30 -15.93
CA ALA A 39 -8.91 -4.01 -15.62
C ALA A 39 -10.43 -4.02 -15.90
N LYS A 40 -11.17 -3.25 -15.10
CA LYS A 40 -12.60 -2.98 -15.30
C LYS A 40 -12.78 -1.73 -16.14
N ALA A 41 -13.99 -1.55 -16.69
CA ALA A 41 -14.37 -0.32 -17.38
C ALA A 41 -14.18 0.93 -16.50
N PRO A 42 -13.84 2.09 -17.08
CA PRO A 42 -13.75 3.36 -16.35
C PRO A 42 -15.04 3.68 -15.59
N GLY A 43 -14.91 4.24 -14.39
CA GLY A 43 -16.07 4.56 -13.54
C GLY A 43 -16.70 3.32 -12.87
N CYS A 44 -15.96 2.21 -12.77
CA CYS A 44 -16.43 0.99 -12.15
C CYS A 44 -16.98 1.21 -10.73
N ALA A 45 -18.00 0.42 -10.39
CA ALA A 45 -18.54 0.38 -9.03
C ALA A 45 -17.63 -0.45 -8.12
N PHE A 46 -17.47 0.00 -6.88
CA PHE A 46 -16.69 -0.67 -5.85
C PHE A 46 -17.15 -0.28 -4.44
N GLU A 47 -16.81 -1.13 -3.48
CA GLU A 47 -17.10 -0.96 -2.07
C GLU A 47 -15.89 -0.42 -1.30
N VAL A 48 -16.11 0.37 -0.25
CA VAL A 48 -15.05 0.91 0.62
C VAL A 48 -15.31 0.42 2.05
N PHE A 49 -14.30 -0.18 2.66
CA PHE A 49 -14.33 -0.66 4.03
C PHE A 49 -13.31 0.11 4.88
N GLU A 50 -13.77 1.07 5.68
CA GLU A 50 -12.90 1.88 6.54
C GLU A 50 -12.69 1.26 7.93
N GLN A 51 -13.58 0.36 8.36
CA GLN A 51 -13.54 -0.28 9.66
C GLN A 51 -13.97 -1.74 9.54
N GLY A 52 -13.04 -2.65 9.85
CA GLY A 52 -13.30 -4.08 9.90
C GLY A 52 -12.77 -4.85 8.69
N ALA A 53 -12.80 -6.18 8.82
CA ALA A 53 -12.44 -7.07 7.74
C ALA A 53 -13.60 -7.15 6.72
N PRO A 54 -13.30 -7.28 5.43
CA PRO A 54 -14.30 -7.58 4.41
C PRO A 54 -15.14 -8.81 4.81
N PRO A 55 -16.48 -8.79 4.62
CA PRO A 55 -17.36 -9.86 5.10
C PRO A 55 -17.26 -11.15 4.26
N ARG A 56 -16.61 -11.07 3.10
CA ARG A 56 -16.53 -12.15 2.11
C ARG A 56 -15.09 -12.66 1.94
N PRO A 57 -14.91 -13.93 1.53
CA PRO A 57 -13.61 -14.43 1.09
C PRO A 57 -13.02 -13.55 -0.02
N HIS A 58 -11.77 -13.15 0.16
CA HIS A 58 -11.11 -12.23 -0.75
C HIS A 58 -9.62 -12.55 -0.89
N ALA A 59 -9.06 -12.10 -2.01
CA ALA A 59 -7.63 -12.04 -2.26
C ALA A 59 -7.21 -10.58 -2.42
N GLU A 60 -6.01 -10.24 -1.96
CA GLU A 60 -5.43 -8.93 -2.20
C GLU A 60 -4.86 -8.89 -3.62
N VAL A 61 -5.17 -7.82 -4.36
CA VAL A 61 -4.67 -7.61 -5.74
C VAL A 61 -3.60 -6.52 -5.80
N GLY A 62 -3.50 -5.70 -4.74
CA GLY A 62 -2.41 -4.74 -4.57
C GLY A 62 -2.64 -3.80 -3.40
N THR A 63 -1.68 -2.89 -3.19
CA THR A 63 -1.78 -1.81 -2.21
C THR A 63 -1.37 -0.47 -2.82
N LEU A 64 -1.88 0.62 -2.25
CA LEU A 64 -1.49 1.99 -2.58
C LEU A 64 -1.28 2.78 -1.30
N ALA A 65 -0.05 3.24 -1.08
CA ALA A 65 0.24 4.24 -0.07
C ALA A 65 -0.33 5.58 -0.54
N MET A 66 -1.16 6.20 0.30
CA MET A 66 -1.78 7.48 0.01
C MET A 66 -1.66 8.42 1.20
N THR A 67 -1.56 9.69 0.86
CA THR A 67 -1.47 10.78 1.83
C THR A 67 -2.68 11.67 1.63
N THR A 68 -3.53 11.78 2.65
CA THR A 68 -4.70 12.65 2.61
C THR A 68 -4.67 13.66 3.76
N ASN A 69 -5.56 14.63 3.68
CA ASN A 69 -5.86 15.52 4.79
C ASN A 69 -7.23 15.13 5.41
N GLU A 70 -7.56 15.76 6.53
CA GLU A 70 -8.83 15.58 7.24
C GLU A 70 -10.08 16.06 6.47
N TYR A 71 -9.90 16.89 5.44
CA TYR A 71 -10.98 17.51 4.67
C TYR A 71 -11.47 16.66 3.49
N LEU A 72 -10.72 15.62 3.09
CA LEU A 72 -11.01 14.87 1.85
C LEU A 72 -12.35 14.09 1.87
N GLY A 73 -13.03 13.98 3.02
CA GLY A 73 -14.35 13.34 3.11
C GLY A 73 -14.36 11.88 2.64
N GLU A 74 -15.51 11.22 2.72
CA GLU A 74 -15.66 9.85 2.19
C GLU A 74 -15.74 9.86 0.65
N GLU A 75 -16.54 10.78 0.10
CA GLU A 75 -16.75 10.91 -1.35
C GLU A 75 -15.45 11.26 -2.09
N GLY A 76 -14.67 12.21 -1.59
CA GLY A 76 -13.40 12.59 -2.21
C GLY A 76 -12.34 11.48 -2.13
N ARG A 77 -12.35 10.67 -1.05
CA ARG A 77 -11.52 9.45 -0.99
C ARG A 77 -11.94 8.43 -2.04
N LYS A 78 -13.26 8.23 -2.21
CA LYS A 78 -13.79 7.29 -3.21
C LYS A 78 -13.44 7.74 -4.63
N GLU A 79 -13.57 9.01 -4.94
CA GLU A 79 -13.18 9.58 -6.23
C GLU A 79 -11.67 9.39 -6.50
N LEU A 80 -10.82 9.69 -5.51
CA LEU A 80 -9.36 9.51 -5.61
C LEU A 80 -8.95 8.06 -5.88
N LEU A 81 -9.74 7.11 -5.39
CA LEU A 81 -9.46 5.68 -5.52
C LEU A 81 -10.03 5.04 -6.78
N GLN A 82 -11.04 5.65 -7.40
CA GLN A 82 -11.84 5.01 -8.44
C GLN A 82 -10.99 4.53 -9.62
N GLU A 83 -10.11 5.37 -10.15
CA GLU A 83 -9.26 5.02 -11.29
C GLU A 83 -8.37 3.81 -10.97
N THR A 84 -7.69 3.83 -9.81
CA THR A 84 -6.81 2.73 -9.39
C THR A 84 -7.58 1.43 -9.17
N VAL A 85 -8.76 1.50 -8.55
CA VAL A 85 -9.64 0.33 -8.36
C VAL A 85 -9.99 -0.32 -9.69
N CYS A 86 -10.38 0.49 -10.68
CA CYS A 86 -10.77 -0.03 -11.99
C CYS A 86 -9.57 -0.61 -12.73
N LEU A 87 -8.42 0.04 -12.70
CA LEU A 87 -7.18 -0.45 -13.32
C LEU A 87 -6.72 -1.79 -12.71
N MET A 88 -6.83 -1.95 -11.39
CA MET A 88 -6.45 -3.19 -10.70
C MET A 88 -7.49 -4.31 -10.80
N GLY A 89 -8.66 -4.04 -11.38
CA GLY A 89 -9.76 -5.00 -11.42
C GLY A 89 -10.31 -5.37 -10.04
N ALA A 90 -10.14 -4.48 -9.05
CA ALA A 90 -10.53 -4.72 -7.67
C ALA A 90 -12.05 -4.56 -7.48
N ASP A 91 -12.62 -5.30 -6.54
CA ASP A 91 -14.04 -5.24 -6.17
C ASP A 91 -14.30 -4.29 -5.00
N ALA A 92 -13.31 -4.16 -4.11
CA ALA A 92 -13.40 -3.28 -2.96
C ALA A 92 -12.04 -2.77 -2.51
N VAL A 93 -12.06 -1.70 -1.71
CA VAL A 93 -10.89 -1.14 -1.03
C VAL A 93 -11.07 -1.25 0.47
N VAL A 94 -10.04 -1.75 1.15
CA VAL A 94 -9.94 -1.67 2.61
C VAL A 94 -9.02 -0.50 2.95
N LEU A 95 -9.57 0.45 3.71
CA LEU A 95 -8.84 1.61 4.24
C LEU A 95 -8.61 1.38 5.74
N PRO A 96 -7.41 0.90 6.14
CA PRO A 96 -7.10 0.74 7.55
C PRO A 96 -7.05 2.10 8.25
N HIS A 97 -7.01 2.06 9.58
CA HIS A 97 -6.89 3.29 10.38
C HIS A 97 -5.64 4.09 9.95
N PRO A 98 -5.78 5.40 9.67
CA PRO A 98 -4.67 6.20 9.22
C PRO A 98 -3.61 6.38 10.29
N VAL A 99 -2.36 6.43 9.85
CA VAL A 99 -1.26 6.91 10.67
C VAL A 99 -1.25 8.44 10.59
N GLU A 100 -1.42 9.10 11.73
CA GLU A 100 -1.37 10.56 11.78
C GLU A 100 0.05 11.05 12.03
N ARG A 101 0.53 11.96 11.17
CA ARG A 101 1.83 12.61 11.31
C ARG A 101 1.66 14.12 11.39
N LYS A 102 2.37 14.76 12.34
CA LYS A 102 2.44 16.22 12.44
C LYS A 102 3.63 16.72 11.63
N LEU A 103 3.38 17.62 10.69
CA LEU A 103 4.44 18.30 9.94
C LEU A 103 4.91 19.57 10.65
N ALA A 104 6.11 20.04 10.31
CA ALA A 104 6.59 21.34 10.72
C ALA A 104 5.64 22.42 10.17
N GLY A 105 5.02 23.21 11.07
CA GLY A 105 3.95 24.14 10.73
C GLY A 105 2.56 23.77 11.28
N GLY A 106 2.44 22.67 12.03
CA GLY A 106 1.21 22.32 12.75
C GLY A 106 0.15 21.60 11.91
N GLN A 107 0.39 21.44 10.60
CA GLN A 107 -0.47 20.67 9.71
C GLN A 107 -0.43 19.18 10.09
N ARG A 108 -1.61 18.55 10.17
CA ARG A 108 -1.77 17.11 10.37
C ARG A 108 -1.95 16.46 9.01
N VAL A 109 -1.19 15.39 8.79
CA VAL A 109 -1.26 14.56 7.59
C VAL A 109 -1.71 13.18 8.00
N ARG A 110 -2.58 12.58 7.19
CA ARG A 110 -3.08 11.22 7.38
C ARG A 110 -2.51 10.35 6.29
N GLU A 111 -1.72 9.37 6.67
CA GLU A 111 -1.15 8.38 5.77
C GLU A 111 -1.99 7.11 5.87
N PHE A 112 -2.44 6.59 4.73
CA PHE A 112 -3.17 5.33 4.62
C PHE A 112 -2.40 4.39 3.70
N GLU A 113 -2.53 3.09 3.96
CA GLU A 113 -2.19 2.06 3.01
C GLU A 113 -3.49 1.41 2.54
N ALA A 114 -4.01 1.87 1.40
CA ALA A 114 -5.20 1.30 0.81
C ALA A 114 -4.90 -0.09 0.27
N ARG A 115 -5.72 -1.08 0.63
CA ARG A 115 -5.57 -2.46 0.17
C ARG A 115 -6.71 -2.77 -0.80
N PHE A 116 -6.36 -3.11 -2.03
CA PHE A 116 -7.31 -3.46 -3.07
C PHE A 116 -7.57 -4.95 -3.02
N ILE A 117 -8.84 -5.32 -3.00
CA ILE A 117 -9.24 -6.73 -2.87
C ILE A 117 -10.16 -7.15 -4.00
N ALA A 118 -10.06 -8.44 -4.34
CA ALA A 118 -10.96 -9.13 -5.25
C ALA A 118 -11.71 -10.22 -4.50
N TRP A 119 -13.01 -10.31 -4.72
CA TRP A 119 -13.85 -11.38 -4.19
C TRP A 119 -13.49 -12.70 -4.86
N THR A 120 -13.18 -13.72 -4.06
CA THR A 120 -12.77 -15.04 -4.57
C THR A 120 -13.95 -15.97 -4.83
N ASP A 121 -15.13 -15.62 -4.33
CA ASP A 121 -16.40 -16.29 -4.59
C ASP A 121 -17.11 -15.77 -5.85
N VAL A 122 -16.60 -14.70 -6.48
CA VAL A 122 -17.08 -14.18 -7.76
C VAL A 122 -16.05 -14.52 -8.85
N PRO A 123 -16.45 -15.13 -9.98
CA PRO A 123 -15.53 -15.38 -11.09
C PRO A 123 -14.95 -14.05 -11.58
N ALA A 124 -13.67 -14.07 -11.96
CA ALA A 124 -13.02 -12.88 -12.49
C ALA A 124 -13.76 -12.40 -13.76
N PRO A 125 -13.90 -11.09 -13.96
CA PRO A 125 -14.42 -10.57 -15.23
C PRO A 125 -13.53 -11.09 -16.37
N GLU A 126 -14.15 -11.54 -17.45
CA GLU A 126 -13.42 -11.88 -18.66
C GLU A 126 -12.75 -10.61 -19.18
N ALA A 127 -11.47 -10.70 -19.55
CA ALA A 127 -10.80 -9.59 -20.21
C ALA A 127 -11.57 -9.32 -21.51
N GLU A 128 -12.00 -8.07 -21.73
CA GLU A 128 -12.39 -7.68 -23.09
C GLU A 128 -11.15 -7.81 -23.95
N ASP A 129 -11.13 -8.85 -24.78
CA ASP A 129 -10.12 -9.12 -25.80
C ASP A 129 -10.32 -8.14 -26.97
N ARG A 130 -10.28 -6.84 -26.65
CA ARG A 130 -10.08 -5.81 -27.65
C ARG A 130 -8.59 -5.62 -27.76
N ASP A 131 -8.00 -6.39 -28.67
CA ASP A 131 -6.70 -6.03 -29.21
C ASP A 131 -6.75 -4.54 -29.54
N PRO A 132 -5.85 -3.73 -28.95
CA PRO A 132 -5.85 -2.32 -29.26
C PRO A 132 -5.60 -2.20 -30.77
N PRO A 133 -6.30 -1.31 -31.48
CA PRO A 133 -6.17 -1.22 -32.92
C PRO A 133 -4.68 -1.09 -33.28
N PRO A 134 -4.24 -1.72 -34.39
CA PRO A 134 -2.89 -1.59 -34.91
C PRO A 134 -2.45 -0.13 -34.84
N LEU A 135 -1.17 0.10 -34.53
CA LEU A 135 -0.66 1.48 -34.38
C LEU A 135 -0.97 2.35 -35.61
N ASP A 136 -1.04 1.73 -36.79
CA ASP A 136 -1.36 2.37 -38.06
C ASP A 136 -2.83 2.84 -38.18
N ASP A 137 -3.75 2.23 -37.41
CA ASP A 137 -5.18 2.57 -37.42
C ASP A 137 -5.58 3.56 -36.30
N ARG A 138 -4.62 3.97 -35.46
CA ARG A 138 -4.87 4.95 -34.40
C ARG A 138 -4.86 6.35 -35.00
N PRO A 139 -5.84 7.21 -34.68
CA PRO A 139 -5.78 8.61 -35.10
C PRO A 139 -4.50 9.23 -34.54
N VAL A 140 -3.69 9.82 -35.44
CA VAL A 140 -2.49 10.57 -35.06
C VAL A 140 -2.98 11.75 -34.22
N ARG A 141 -2.72 11.69 -32.91
CA ARG A 141 -3.05 12.79 -31.99
C ARG A 141 -2.18 13.98 -32.39
N SER A 142 -2.83 15.08 -32.74
CA SER A 142 -2.18 16.26 -33.25
C SER A 142 -1.87 17.25 -32.12
N ALA A 143 -1.05 18.26 -32.40
CA ALA A 143 -0.83 19.36 -31.47
C ALA A 143 -2.13 20.14 -31.14
N GLU A 144 -3.13 20.05 -32.01
CA GLU A 144 -4.45 20.69 -31.86
C GLU A 144 -5.29 19.98 -30.78
N ASP A 145 -4.99 18.70 -30.49
CA ASP A 145 -5.60 17.91 -29.41
C ASP A 145 -4.95 18.16 -28.03
N GLY A 146 -4.07 19.17 -27.92
CA GLY A 146 -3.39 19.54 -26.68
C GLY A 146 -2.16 18.68 -26.34
N TYR A 147 -1.69 17.84 -27.29
CA TYR A 147 -0.49 17.03 -27.12
C TYR A 147 0.76 17.77 -27.55
N LEU A 148 1.80 17.75 -26.70
CA LEU A 148 3.11 18.29 -27.05
C LEU A 148 3.83 17.29 -27.98
N ILE A 149 3.86 17.58 -29.27
CA ILE A 149 4.73 16.83 -30.21
C ILE A 149 6.16 17.32 -29.97
N ILE A 150 6.99 16.47 -29.37
CA ILE A 150 8.42 16.73 -29.22
C ILE A 150 9.08 16.30 -30.53
N PRO A 151 9.55 17.22 -31.39
CA PRO A 151 10.31 16.84 -32.57
C PRO A 151 11.62 16.21 -32.09
N VAL A 152 11.79 14.93 -32.37
CA VAL A 152 13.09 14.28 -32.22
C VAL A 152 13.87 14.63 -33.47
N ASP A 153 14.81 15.57 -33.35
CA ASP A 153 15.72 15.92 -34.44
C ASP A 153 16.43 14.64 -34.92
N PRO A 154 16.53 14.37 -36.25
CA PRO A 154 17.19 13.18 -36.77
C PRO A 154 18.70 13.11 -36.44
N GLU A 155 19.27 14.20 -35.92
CA GLU A 155 20.67 14.30 -35.48
C GLU A 155 20.84 14.19 -33.95
N TRP A 156 19.80 13.83 -33.19
CA TRP A 156 19.91 13.68 -31.73
C TRP A 156 20.92 12.57 -31.35
N THR A 157 22.09 12.96 -30.84
CA THR A 157 23.20 12.06 -30.46
C THR A 157 23.16 11.53 -29.01
N GLY A 158 22.08 11.78 -28.25
CA GLY A 158 21.81 11.02 -27.03
C GLY A 158 22.42 11.55 -25.73
N GLU A 159 22.85 12.81 -25.64
CA GLU A 159 23.15 13.42 -24.34
C GLU A 159 21.93 14.17 -23.79
N SER A 160 21.12 13.46 -23.00
CA SER A 160 20.13 14.08 -22.13
C SER A 160 20.85 14.91 -21.05
N ILE A 161 20.85 16.24 -21.18
CA ILE A 161 21.27 17.15 -20.10
C ILE A 161 20.18 17.10 -19.02
N GLY A 162 20.44 16.33 -17.97
CA GLY A 162 19.50 16.09 -16.87
C GLY A 162 20.19 16.00 -15.52
N THR A 163 20.90 17.06 -15.11
CA THR A 163 21.21 17.29 -13.69
C THR A 163 21.42 18.78 -13.44
N ALA A 164 20.35 19.49 -13.08
CA ALA A 164 20.51 20.79 -12.45
C ALA A 164 20.82 20.56 -10.95
N VAL A 165 22.10 20.43 -10.61
CA VAL A 165 22.56 20.58 -9.23
C VAL A 165 22.55 22.07 -8.92
N ARG A 166 21.62 22.52 -8.08
CA ARG A 166 21.62 23.89 -7.58
C ARG A 166 22.49 23.95 -6.33
N GLU A 167 23.68 24.55 -6.45
CA GLU A 167 24.49 24.90 -5.30
C GLU A 167 23.75 25.96 -4.46
N VAL A 168 23.50 25.62 -3.18
CA VAL A 168 22.99 26.57 -2.19
C VAL A 168 24.21 27.27 -1.60
N PRO A 169 24.38 28.60 -1.79
CA PRO A 169 25.47 29.31 -1.13
C PRO A 169 25.32 29.18 0.39
N ALA A 170 26.45 28.92 1.07
CA ALA A 170 26.48 28.85 2.51
C ALA A 170 25.93 30.15 3.12
N ARG A 171 25.07 29.99 4.13
CA ARG A 171 24.55 31.11 4.92
C ARG A 171 25.73 31.78 5.62
N ASP A 172 26.06 33.00 5.20
CA ASP A 172 26.97 33.86 5.93
C ASP A 172 26.34 34.23 7.27
N ASP A 173 26.70 33.51 8.32
CA ASP A 173 26.52 33.95 9.70
C ASP A 173 27.52 35.08 9.97
N LYS A 174 27.17 36.29 9.55
CA LYS A 174 27.73 37.52 10.13
C LYS A 174 26.66 38.23 10.95
N ALA A 175 26.61 37.83 12.21
CA ALA A 175 26.08 38.66 13.28
C ALA A 175 26.83 40.00 13.30
N LYS A 176 26.07 41.08 13.33
CA LYS A 176 26.52 42.37 13.83
C LYS A 176 25.53 42.82 14.90
#